data_AF-A0A3D5DVB3-F1
#
_entry.id   AF-A0A3D5DVB3-F1
#
_cell.length_a   1.000
_cell.length_b   1.000
_cell.length_c   1.000
_cell.angle_alpha   90.00
_cell.angle_beta   90.00
_cell.angle_gamma   90.00
#
_symmetry.space_group_name_H-M   'P 1'
#
loop_
_entity.id
_entity.type
_entity.pdbx_description
1 polymer ?
#
loop_
_entity_poly.entity_id
_entity_poly.type
_entity_poly.pdbx_seq_one_letter_code
_entity_poly.pdbx_strand_id
1 'polypeptide(L)'
;MTCLLACTRSGICQADQACRRPSRFQARLDAGHGTQGRLCKDAEACASHLADIVQALTTWARENNFREGNVIVLAIEPPPYNAPTEDLSKPHQSRTPGFVFSTIRLSG
;
A
#
# COMPACT_ATOMS: atom_id res chain seq x y z
N MET A 1 -18.77 0.51 4.69
CA MET A 1 -18.60 1.04 3.32
C MET A 1 -17.15 0.85 2.90
N THR A 2 -16.94 0.01 1.90
CA THR A 2 -15.66 -0.49 1.44
C THR A 2 -15.01 0.57 0.54
N CYS A 3 -13.87 1.14 0.94
CA CYS A 3 -13.06 1.99 0.07
C CYS A 3 -12.46 1.12 -1.05
N LEU A 4 -13.24 0.91 -2.11
CA LEU A 4 -12.84 0.26 -3.35
C LEU A 4 -12.27 1.32 -4.30
N LEU A 5 -11.17 1.96 -3.90
CA LEU A 5 -10.32 2.63 -4.88
C LEU A 5 -9.25 1.61 -5.26
N ALA A 6 -9.44 1.00 -6.43
CA ALA A 6 -8.41 0.24 -7.11
C ALA A 6 -7.28 1.20 -7.47
N CYS A 7 -6.38 1.47 -6.51
CA CYS A 7 -5.15 2.19 -6.79
C CYS A 7 -4.30 1.32 -7.70
N THR A 8 -3.91 1.89 -8.84
CA THR A 8 -3.03 1.28 -9.83
C THR A 8 -1.76 0.77 -9.14
N ARG A 9 -1.60 -0.57 -9.10
CA ARG A 9 -0.36 -1.19 -8.62
C ARG A 9 0.74 -0.83 -9.61
N SER A 10 1.76 -0.14 -9.13
CA SER A 10 2.86 0.29 -10.01
C SER A 10 3.76 -0.90 -10.36
N GLY A 11 3.77 -1.96 -9.53
CA GLY A 11 4.62 -3.13 -9.70
C GLY A 11 6.10 -2.88 -9.36
N ILE A 12 6.53 -1.61 -9.34
CA ILE A 12 7.86 -1.14 -8.94
C ILE A 12 7.78 -0.30 -7.67
N CYS A 13 8.89 -0.30 -6.92
CA CYS A 13 9.02 0.43 -5.67
C CYS A 13 8.77 1.94 -5.88
N GLN A 14 7.90 2.53 -5.05
CA GLN A 14 7.53 3.95 -5.13
C GLN A 14 8.31 4.85 -4.14
N ALA A 15 9.15 4.25 -3.30
CA ALA A 15 9.90 4.97 -2.27
C ALA A 15 11.00 5.88 -2.83
N ASP A 16 11.58 5.48 -3.97
CA ASP A 16 12.67 6.19 -4.63
C ASP A 16 12.51 6.00 -6.15
N GLN A 17 12.54 7.10 -6.90
CA GLN A 17 12.42 7.10 -8.36
C GLN A 17 13.57 6.36 -9.06
N ALA A 18 14.74 6.25 -8.41
CA ALA A 18 15.88 5.48 -8.89
C ALA A 18 15.74 3.98 -8.57
N CYS A 19 14.87 3.59 -7.64
CA CYS A 19 14.66 2.19 -7.31
C CYS A 19 13.86 1.49 -8.42
N ARG A 20 14.45 0.44 -8.99
CA ARG A 20 13.81 -0.41 -10.01
C ARG A 20 13.37 -1.78 -9.47
N ARG A 21 13.46 -1.99 -8.15
CA ARG A 21 13.11 -3.27 -7.53
C ARG A 21 11.59 -3.48 -7.57
N PRO A 22 11.12 -4.72 -7.76
CA PRO A 22 9.70 -5.00 -7.72
C PRO A 22 9.12 -4.73 -6.34
N SER A 23 7.90 -4.20 -6.32
CA SER A 23 7.15 -4.03 -5.07
C SER A 23 6.79 -5.40 -4.48
N ARG A 24 7.12 -5.58 -3.21
CA ARG A 24 6.79 -6.78 -2.42
C ARG A 24 5.84 -6.45 -1.28
N PHE A 25 5.65 -5.17 -0.99
CA PHE A 25 4.79 -4.69 0.08
C PHE A 25 3.93 -3.54 -0.40
N GLN A 26 2.71 -3.48 0.12
CA GLN A 26 1.81 -2.33 0.03
C GLN A 26 1.57 -1.81 1.45
N ALA A 27 1.83 -0.55 1.71
CA ALA A 27 1.44 0.13 2.95
C ALA A 27 0.19 0.98 2.67
N ARG A 28 -0.85 0.80 3.47
CA ARG A 28 -2.11 1.53 3.43
C ARG A 28 -2.26 2.34 4.70
N LEU A 29 -2.30 3.65 4.59
CA LEU A 29 -2.78 4.54 5.64
C LEU A 29 -4.30 4.56 5.60
N ASP A 30 -4.90 4.19 6.73
CA ASP A 30 -6.32 4.28 6.98
C ASP A 30 -6.54 5.16 8.22
N ALA A 31 -6.99 6.39 7.99
CA ALA A 31 -7.16 7.39 9.04
C ALA A 31 -8.52 8.08 8.95
N GLY A 32 -9.09 8.38 10.12
CA GLY A 32 -10.31 9.19 10.21
C GLY A 32 -9.97 10.65 10.51
N HIS A 33 -10.69 11.59 9.90
CA HIS A 33 -10.62 13.01 10.28
C HIS A 33 -11.99 13.51 10.73
N GLY A 34 -12.33 13.23 12.00
CA GLY A 34 -13.59 13.68 12.60
C GLY A 34 -14.82 13.36 11.71
N THR A 35 -15.62 14.38 11.40
CA THR A 35 -16.82 14.28 10.55
C THR A 35 -16.52 14.31 9.05
N GLN A 36 -15.29 14.58 8.62
CA GLN A 36 -14.91 14.75 7.20
C GLN A 36 -14.65 13.44 6.45
N GLY A 37 -14.83 12.30 7.11
CA GLY A 37 -14.75 10.98 6.48
C GLY A 37 -13.40 10.30 6.64
N ARG A 38 -13.35 9.06 6.16
CA ARG A 38 -12.20 8.16 6.27
C ARG A 38 -11.31 8.34 5.04
N LEU A 39 -10.04 8.61 5.27
CA LEU A 39 -9.02 8.66 4.24
C LEU A 39 -8.34 7.31 4.09
N CYS A 40 -8.18 6.86 2.86
CA CYS A 40 -7.32 5.72 2.51
C CYS A 40 -6.23 6.20 1.53
N LYS A 41 -4.97 6.00 1.88
CA LYS A 41 -3.81 6.29 1.01
C LYS A 41 -2.91 5.07 0.94
N ASP A 42 -2.57 4.64 -0.27
CA ASP A 42 -1.75 3.45 -0.50
C ASP A 42 -0.39 3.83 -1.11
N ALA A 43 0.66 3.08 -0.76
CA ALA A 43 1.99 3.17 -1.34
C ALA A 43 2.61 1.77 -1.44
N GLU A 44 3.42 1.53 -2.48
CA GLU A 44 4.10 0.24 -2.68
C GLU A 44 5.63 0.36 -2.55
N ALA A 45 6.27 -0.64 -1.93
CA ALA A 45 7.73 -0.68 -1.80
C ALA A 45 8.31 -2.08 -1.96
N CYS A 46 9.60 -2.11 -2.32
CA CYS A 46 10.43 -3.30 -2.16
C CYS A 46 10.80 -3.50 -0.68
N ALA A 47 11.35 -4.68 -0.34
CA ALA A 47 11.73 -5.02 1.03
C ALA A 47 12.69 -4.01 1.68
N SER A 48 13.60 -3.41 0.90
CA SER A 48 14.59 -2.47 1.43
C SER A 48 14.03 -1.08 1.74
N HIS A 49 12.91 -0.67 1.13
CA HIS A 49 12.33 0.67 1.33
C HIS A 49 10.97 0.63 2.02
N LEU A 50 10.59 -0.51 2.61
CA LEU A 50 9.32 -0.63 3.34
C LEU A 50 9.27 0.34 4.52
N ALA A 51 10.35 0.45 5.28
CA ALA A 51 10.42 1.36 6.43
C ALA A 51 10.21 2.81 5.99
N ASP A 52 10.83 3.22 4.87
CA ASP A 52 10.75 4.58 4.35
C ASP A 52 9.31 4.96 3.97
N ILE A 53 8.58 4.07 3.28
CA ILE A 53 7.18 4.37 2.92
C ILE A 53 6.26 4.41 4.12
N VAL A 54 6.48 3.55 5.13
CA VAL A 54 5.70 3.54 6.36
C VAL A 54 5.94 4.82 7.15
N GLN A 55 7.20 5.26 7.22
CA GLN A 55 7.56 6.52 7.86
C GLN A 55 6.98 7.71 7.10
N ALA A 56 7.08 7.75 5.77
CA ALA A 56 6.51 8.81 4.95
C ALA A 56 4.99 8.92 5.11
N LEU A 57 4.26 7.79 5.13
CA LEU A 57 2.82 7.78 5.40
C LEU A 57 2.48 8.28 6.81
N THR A 58 3.27 7.90 7.80
CA THR A 58 3.10 8.33 9.19
C THR A 58 3.34 9.83 9.35
N THR A 59 4.42 10.35 8.76
CA THR A 59 4.75 11.79 8.75
C THR A 59 3.67 12.58 8.05
N TRP A 60 3.27 12.14 6.85
CA TRP A 60 2.19 12.78 6.09
C TRP A 60 0.88 12.83 6.89
N ALA A 61 0.51 11.74 7.58
CA ALA A 61 -0.69 11.72 8.41
C ALA A 61 -0.64 12.77 9.53
N ARG A 62 0.51 12.89 10.20
CA ARG A 62 0.74 13.89 11.26
C ARG A 62 0.69 15.32 10.74
N GLU A 63 1.35 15.60 9.62
CA GLU A 63 1.34 16.91 8.95
C GLU A 63 -0.08 17.33 8.54
N ASN A 64 -0.94 16.36 8.23
CA ASN A 64 -2.34 16.59 7.87
C ASN A 64 -3.32 16.45 9.05
N ASN A 65 -2.82 16.49 10.29
CA ASN A 65 -3.62 16.44 11.53
C ASN A 65 -4.51 15.18 11.70
N PHE A 66 -4.17 14.07 11.05
CA PHE A 66 -4.81 12.79 11.33
C PHE A 66 -4.28 12.25 12.67
N ARG A 67 -5.04 12.48 13.73
CA ARG A 67 -4.68 12.07 15.11
C ARG A 67 -4.98 10.60 15.40
N GLU A 68 -5.87 9.99 14.63
CA GLU A 68 -6.27 8.60 14.77
C GLU A 68 -6.20 7.90 13.41
N GLY A 69 -5.57 6.72 13.40
CA GLY A 69 -5.43 5.95 12.17
C GLY A 69 -4.44 4.81 12.31
N ASN A 70 -4.43 3.97 11.29
CA ASN A 70 -3.63 2.77 11.19
C ASN A 70 -2.86 2.79 9.88
N VAL A 71 -1.56 2.53 9.93
CA VAL A 71 -0.83 2.07 8.75
C VAL A 71 -0.90 0.55 8.73
N ILE A 72 -1.45 -0.02 7.67
CA ILE A 72 -1.59 -1.45 7.41
C ILE A 72 -0.59 -1.83 6.34
N VAL A 73 0.36 -2.70 6.66
CA VAL A 73 1.31 -3.26 5.69
C VAL A 73 0.76 -4.59 5.19
N LEU A 74 0.85 -4.82 3.88
CA LEU A 74 0.45 -6.05 3.20
C LEU A 74 1.64 -6.56 2.39
N ALA A 75 1.95 -7.85 2.50
CA ALA A 75 2.84 -8.51 1.54
C ALA A 75 2.08 -8.76 0.24
N ILE A 76 2.68 -8.42 -0.90
CA ILE A 76 2.12 -8.61 -2.24
C ILE A 76 3.06 -9.44 -3.09
N GLU A 77 2.50 -10.36 -3.87
CA GLU A 77 3.26 -10.99 -4.96
C GLU A 77 3.46 -9.93 -6.05
N PRO A 78 4.69 -9.67 -6.51
CA PRO A 78 4.90 -8.80 -7.64
C PRO A 78 4.29 -9.45 -8.88
N PRO A 79 3.89 -8.63 -9.87
CA PRO A 79 3.53 -9.18 -11.17
C PRO A 79 4.70 -10.02 -11.70
N PRO A 80 4.44 -11.20 -12.29
CA PRO A 80 5.49 -12.03 -12.84
C PRO A 80 6.28 -11.24 -13.88
N TYR A 81 7.61 -11.29 -13.79
CA TYR A 81 8.57 -10.50 -14.58
C TYR A 81 8.41 -10.68 -16.10
N ASN A 82 7.69 -11.73 -16.54
CA ASN A 82 7.54 -12.15 -17.93
C ASN A 82 6.08 -12.45 -18.30
N ALA A 83 5.07 -11.78 -17.73
CA ALA A 83 3.72 -11.94 -18.25
C ALA A 83 3.73 -11.47 -19.72
N PRO A 84 3.40 -12.32 -20.71
CA PRO A 84 2.90 -11.80 -21.98
C PRO A 84 1.75 -10.84 -21.64
N THR A 85 1.45 -9.88 -22.51
CA THR A 85 0.17 -9.15 -22.47
C THR A 85 -0.95 -10.18 -22.43
N GLU A 86 -1.37 -10.61 -21.23
CA GLU A 86 -2.30 -11.73 -21.08
C GLU A 86 -3.68 -11.22 -21.46
N ASP A 87 -4.20 -11.86 -22.50
CA ASP A 87 -5.59 -11.89 -22.90
C ASP A 87 -6.51 -11.90 -21.66
N LEU A 88 -7.35 -10.86 -21.56
CA LEU A 88 -8.33 -10.60 -20.49
C LEU A 88 -9.39 -11.72 -20.33
N SER A 89 -9.28 -12.81 -21.09
CA SER A 89 -10.30 -13.85 -21.22
C SER A 89 -10.15 -15.03 -20.24
N LYS A 90 -9.09 -15.10 -19.41
CA LYS A 90 -8.95 -16.17 -18.41
C LYS A 90 -9.19 -15.66 -16.98
N PRO A 91 -10.02 -16.36 -16.17
CA PRO A 91 -10.13 -16.05 -14.75
C PRO A 91 -8.80 -16.37 -14.08
N HIS A 92 -7.96 -15.34 -13.92
CA HIS A 92 -6.75 -15.40 -13.13
C HIS A 92 -7.18 -15.84 -11.73
N GLN A 93 -6.84 -17.09 -11.37
CA GLN A 93 -7.09 -17.60 -10.02
C GLN A 93 -6.39 -16.64 -9.06
N SER A 94 -7.20 -15.79 -8.44
CA SER A 94 -6.79 -14.83 -7.44
C SER A 94 -6.41 -15.61 -6.19
N ARG A 95 -5.21 -16.21 -6.25
CA ARG A 95 -4.54 -16.81 -5.10
C ARG A 95 -4.53 -15.72 -4.04
N THR A 96 -5.38 -15.88 -3.03
CA THR A 96 -5.52 -14.90 -1.96
C THR A 96 -4.18 -14.87 -1.24
N PRO A 97 -3.36 -13.81 -1.38
CA PRO A 97 -2.04 -13.80 -0.80
C PRO A 97 -2.20 -13.79 0.72
N GLY A 98 -1.51 -14.70 1.42
CA GLY A 98 -1.42 -14.65 2.88
C GLY A 98 -0.86 -13.28 3.27
N PHE A 99 -1.63 -12.50 4.02
CA PHE A 99 -1.24 -11.16 4.43
C PHE A 99 -0.74 -11.20 5.87
N VAL A 100 0.44 -10.64 6.10
CA VAL A 100 0.89 -10.27 7.44
C VAL A 100 0.60 -8.79 7.57
N PHE A 101 -0.25 -8.41 8.52
CA PHE A 101 -0.52 -7.02 8.82
C PHE A 101 0.14 -6.63 10.14
N SER A 102 0.68 -5.42 10.16
CA SER A 102 1.05 -4.73 11.39
C SER A 102 0.29 -3.42 11.41
N THR A 103 -0.17 -3.02 12.58
CA THR A 103 -0.91 -1.79 12.80
C THR A 103 -0.08 -0.86 13.64
N ILE A 104 0.40 0.23 13.03
CA ILE A 104 1.01 1.33 13.77
C ILE A 104 -0.10 2.31 14.09
N ARG A 105 -0.41 2.46 15.37
CA ARG A 105 -1.34 3.49 15.83
C ARG A 105 -0.66 4.84 15.74
N LEU A 106 -1.29 5.77 15.04
CA LEU A 106 -1.01 7.18 15.23
C LEU A 106 -1.55 7.53 16.62
N SER A 107 -0.66 7.69 17.60
CA SER A 107 -0.98 8.30 18.88
C SER A 107 -0.24 9.63 18.95
N GLY A 108 -0.98 10.67 19.31
CA GLY A 108 -0.45 12.00 19.65
C GLY A 108 -0.14 12.07 21.13
#